data_AF-A0A221SWJ5-F1
#
_entry.id   AF-A0A221SWJ5-F1
#
_cell.length_a   1.000
_cell.length_b   1.000
_cell.length_c   1.000
_cell.angle_alpha   90.00
_cell.angle_beta   90.00
_cell.angle_gamma   90.00
#
_symmetry.space_group_name_H-M   'P 1'
#
loop_
_entity.id
_entity.type
_entity.pdbx_description
1 polymer ?
#
loop_
_entity_poly.entity_id
_entity_poly.type
_entity_poly.pdbx_seq_one_letter_code
_entity_poly.pdbx_strand_id
1 'polypeptide(L)'
;MSPLTWPDGLTPQTPLPYSMWRVMDAIDGKRDAAAVAAQTGLPEAEVTSVQAQVTRLVQRVTARTQPLTDELEKRVTQCLVSVVGPMASVMIDEVFEDLGDTLTLDDLLSHLRTQLSPAQTEQFTRQLQVQGVT
;
A
#
# COMPACT_ATOMS: atom_id res chain seq x y z
N MET A 1 28.95 0.70 -9.83
CA MET A 1 27.54 0.27 -9.83
C MET A 1 27.09 0.24 -8.38
N SER A 2 25.90 0.76 -8.08
CA SER A 2 25.41 0.79 -6.69
C SER A 2 24.87 -0.59 -6.30
N PRO A 3 25.13 -1.06 -5.07
CA PRO A 3 24.58 -2.31 -4.60
C PRO A 3 23.05 -2.22 -4.52
N LEU A 4 22.38 -3.32 -4.84
CA LEU A 4 20.94 -3.43 -4.60
C LEU A 4 20.71 -3.53 -3.10
N THR A 5 19.73 -2.79 -2.61
CA THR A 5 19.39 -2.70 -1.19
C THR A 5 18.07 -3.40 -0.94
N TRP A 6 17.99 -4.09 0.20
CA TRP A 6 16.74 -4.64 0.70
C TRP A 6 15.80 -3.48 1.07
N PRO A 7 14.55 -3.46 0.57
CA PRO A 7 13.59 -2.41 0.90
C PRO A 7 13.24 -2.40 2.39
N ASP A 8 13.27 -1.23 3.01
CA ASP A 8 12.81 -1.05 4.38
C ASP A 8 11.34 -1.46 4.53
N GLY A 9 11.03 -2.25 5.55
CA GLY A 9 9.67 -2.74 5.81
C GLY A 9 9.30 -4.06 5.10
N LEU A 10 10.16 -4.60 4.23
CA LEU A 10 9.92 -5.90 3.63
C LEU A 10 10.21 -7.02 4.64
N THR A 11 9.15 -7.70 5.10
CA THR A 11 9.23 -8.84 6.02
C THR A 11 8.93 -10.16 5.31
N PRO A 12 9.34 -11.33 5.84
CA PRO A 12 8.97 -12.64 5.28
C PRO A 12 7.46 -12.90 5.19
N GLN A 13 6.65 -12.14 5.93
CA GLN A 13 5.18 -12.25 5.92
C GLN A 13 4.54 -11.37 4.83
N THR A 14 5.32 -10.53 4.15
CA THR A 14 4.81 -9.65 3.09
C THR A 14 4.38 -10.50 1.89
N PRO A 15 3.12 -10.42 1.43
CA PRO A 15 2.66 -11.20 0.29
C PRO A 15 3.26 -10.63 -1.00
N LEU A 16 4.36 -11.23 -1.47
CA LEU A 16 4.94 -10.96 -2.79
C LEU A 16 4.72 -12.15 -3.73
N PRO A 17 4.53 -11.90 -5.04
CA PRO A 17 4.61 -12.94 -6.06
C PRO A 17 5.95 -13.69 -5.99
N TYR A 18 5.94 -15.00 -6.26
CA TYR A 18 7.15 -15.83 -6.21
C TYR A 18 8.31 -15.30 -7.07
N SER A 19 8.00 -14.75 -8.25
CA SER A 19 9.00 -14.12 -9.13
C SER A 19 9.72 -12.96 -8.47
N MET A 20 9.02 -12.14 -7.69
CA MET A 20 9.61 -11.04 -6.94
C MET A 20 10.41 -11.55 -5.74
N TRP A 21 9.87 -12.53 -5.00
CA TRP A 21 10.58 -13.15 -3.88
C TRP A 21 11.92 -13.73 -4.29
N ARG A 22 11.98 -14.43 -5.44
CA ARG A 22 13.22 -15.02 -5.95
C ARG A 22 14.31 -13.98 -6.23
N VAL A 23 13.93 -12.81 -6.73
CA VAL A 23 14.87 -11.70 -6.96
C VAL A 23 15.30 -11.06 -5.63
N MET A 24 14.35 -10.86 -4.72
CA MET A 24 14.63 -10.27 -3.42
C MET A 24 15.55 -11.16 -2.57
N ASP A 25 15.32 -12.47 -2.53
CA ASP A 25 16.15 -13.44 -1.80
C ASP A 25 17.61 -13.47 -2.31
N ALA A 26 17.83 -13.07 -3.56
CA ALA A 26 19.16 -12.91 -4.14
C ALA A 26 19.84 -11.58 -3.77
N ILE A 27 19.16 -10.63 -3.14
CA ILE A 27 19.71 -9.34 -2.69
C ILE A 27 20.18 -9.46 -1.24
N ASP A 28 21.48 -9.36 -1.02
CA ASP A 28 22.11 -9.40 0.32
C ASP A 28 22.70 -8.05 0.77
N GLY A 29 22.35 -6.97 0.07
CA GLY A 29 22.87 -5.62 0.33
C GLY A 29 24.32 -5.39 -0.14
N LYS A 30 24.98 -6.39 -0.75
CA LYS A 30 26.37 -6.30 -1.23
C LYS A 30 26.49 -6.44 -2.74
N ARG A 31 25.54 -7.14 -3.37
CA ARG A 31 25.52 -7.41 -4.80
C ARG A 31 24.82 -6.31 -5.60
N ASP A 32 25.35 -6.02 -6.77
CA ASP A 32 24.71 -5.13 -7.75
C ASP A 32 23.74 -5.90 -8.66
N ALA A 33 23.03 -5.17 -9.53
CA ALA A 33 22.00 -5.74 -10.39
C ALA A 33 22.55 -6.79 -11.36
N ALA A 34 23.77 -6.62 -11.86
CA ALA A 34 24.43 -7.60 -12.75
C ALA A 34 24.75 -8.91 -12.02
N ALA A 35 25.24 -8.87 -10.79
CA ALA A 35 25.51 -10.06 -9.99
C ALA A 35 24.21 -10.84 -9.64
N VAL A 36 23.13 -10.11 -9.33
CA VAL A 36 21.81 -10.72 -9.06
C VAL A 36 21.19 -11.29 -10.34
N ALA A 37 21.34 -10.62 -11.47
CA ALA A 37 20.91 -11.10 -12.79
C ALA A 37 21.58 -12.43 -13.15
N ALA A 38 22.89 -12.54 -12.96
CA ALA A 38 23.64 -13.77 -13.22
C ALA A 38 23.16 -14.95 -12.35
N GLN A 39 22.79 -14.71 -11.10
CA GLN A 39 22.32 -15.76 -10.19
C GLN A 39 20.86 -16.18 -10.46
N THR A 40 20.00 -15.22 -10.81
CA THR A 40 18.57 -15.46 -11.05
C THR A 40 18.29 -15.94 -12.48
N GLY A 41 19.23 -15.72 -13.40
CA GLY A 41 19.05 -15.98 -14.84
C GLY A 41 18.13 -14.96 -15.52
N LEU A 42 17.92 -13.81 -14.89
CA LEU A 42 17.08 -12.72 -15.41
C LEU A 42 17.96 -11.61 -16.02
N PRO A 43 17.43 -10.83 -16.97
CA PRO A 43 18.08 -9.61 -17.43
C PRO A 43 18.26 -8.58 -16.30
N GLU A 44 19.37 -7.85 -16.30
CA GLU A 44 19.67 -6.80 -15.31
C GLU A 44 18.57 -5.72 -15.22
N ALA A 45 18.00 -5.34 -16.36
CA ALA A 45 16.87 -4.41 -16.43
C ALA A 45 15.62 -4.95 -15.71
N GLU A 46 15.39 -6.27 -15.76
CA GLU A 46 14.27 -6.92 -15.09
C GLU A 46 14.49 -6.94 -13.57
N VAL A 47 15.71 -7.27 -13.11
CA VAL A 47 16.08 -7.21 -11.69
C VAL A 47 15.84 -5.82 -11.10
N THR A 48 16.28 -4.77 -11.81
CA THR A 48 16.10 -3.38 -11.38
C THR A 48 14.61 -2.99 -11.34
N SER A 49 13.85 -3.41 -12.35
CA SER A 49 12.40 -3.18 -12.40
C SER A 49 11.68 -3.86 -11.24
N VAL A 50 12.03 -5.12 -10.93
CA VAL A 50 11.45 -5.86 -9.81
C VAL A 50 11.76 -5.18 -8.48
N GLN A 51 13.00 -4.76 -8.23
CA GLN A 51 13.36 -4.03 -7.01
C GLN A 51 12.53 -2.75 -6.84
N ALA A 52 12.36 -1.97 -7.92
CA ALA A 52 11.55 -0.75 -7.90
C ALA A 52 10.05 -1.03 -7.68
N GLN A 53 9.54 -2.17 -8.17
CA GLN A 53 8.17 -2.61 -7.92
C GLN A 53 7.96 -3.05 -6.48
N VAL A 54 8.87 -3.86 -5.92
CA VAL A 54 8.82 -4.31 -4.53
C VAL A 54 8.92 -3.12 -3.58
N THR A 55 9.83 -2.18 -3.83
CA THR A 55 9.97 -0.97 -3.01
C THR A 55 8.65 -0.17 -2.96
N ARG A 56 8.01 0.05 -4.11
CA ARG A 56 6.72 0.75 -4.17
C ARG A 56 5.60 -0.02 -3.48
N LEU A 57 5.58 -1.34 -3.61
CA LEU A 57 4.59 -2.20 -2.97
C LEU A 57 4.74 -2.15 -1.44
N VAL A 58 5.96 -2.30 -0.94
CA VAL A 58 6.27 -2.25 0.50
C VAL A 58 5.91 -0.88 1.06
N GLN A 59 6.34 0.21 0.41
CA GLN A 59 5.95 1.57 0.80
C GLN A 59 4.44 1.75 0.88
N ARG A 60 3.68 1.21 -0.08
CA ARG A 60 2.21 1.27 -0.08
C ARG A 60 1.61 0.47 1.07
N VAL A 61 2.11 -0.75 1.32
CA VAL A 61 1.62 -1.59 2.42
C VAL A 61 1.94 -0.93 3.77
N THR A 62 3.17 -0.46 3.95
CA THR A 62 3.60 0.24 5.17
C THR A 62 2.78 1.51 5.41
N ALA A 63 2.49 2.31 4.37
CA ALA A 63 1.66 3.50 4.50
C ALA A 63 0.22 3.17 4.94
N ARG A 64 -0.30 2.00 4.57
CA ARG A 64 -1.66 1.56 4.95
C ARG A 64 -1.74 0.97 6.35
N THR A 65 -0.66 0.36 6.83
CA THR A 65 -0.55 -0.16 8.20
C THR A 65 -0.10 0.89 9.22
N GLN A 66 0.13 2.14 8.79
CA GLN A 66 0.39 3.24 9.71
C GLN A 66 -0.90 3.60 10.47
N PRO A 67 -0.78 4.07 11.73
CA PRO A 67 -1.89 4.67 12.46
C PRO A 67 -2.55 5.76 11.61
N LEU A 68 -3.88 5.79 11.63
CA LEU A 68 -4.61 6.85 10.96
C LEU A 68 -4.23 8.20 11.60
N THR A 69 -3.74 9.11 10.78
CA THR A 69 -3.45 10.48 11.21
C THR A 69 -4.66 11.36 10.90
N ASP A 70 -4.88 12.43 11.68
CA ASP A 70 -5.96 13.39 11.47
C ASP A 70 -5.99 13.95 10.03
N GLU A 71 -4.81 14.08 9.41
CA GLU A 71 -4.68 14.56 8.03
C GLU A 71 -5.19 13.52 7.02
N LEU A 72 -4.87 12.24 7.22
CA LEU A 72 -5.38 11.15 6.40
C LEU A 72 -6.89 10.98 6.59
N GLU A 73 -7.36 11.06 7.84
CA GLU A 73 -8.79 11.00 8.17
C GLU A 73 -9.57 12.10 7.44
N LYS A 74 -9.11 13.36 7.50
CA LYS A 74 -9.76 14.49 6.79
C LYS A 74 -9.83 14.27 5.28
N ARG A 75 -8.74 13.78 4.67
CA ARG A 75 -8.71 13.50 3.22
C ARG A 75 -9.67 12.37 2.85
N VAL A 76 -9.70 11.30 3.63
CA VAL A 76 -10.63 10.18 3.44
C VAL A 76 -12.08 10.64 3.61
N THR A 77 -12.35 11.45 4.63
CA THR A 77 -13.67 12.08 4.88
C THR A 77 -14.10 12.90 3.68
N GLN A 78 -13.24 13.77 3.16
CA GLN A 78 -13.56 14.62 2.01
C GLN A 78 -13.85 13.80 0.74
N CYS A 79 -13.07 12.73 0.51
CA CYS A 79 -13.34 11.77 -0.56
C CYS A 79 -14.71 11.10 -0.37
N LEU A 80 -15.03 10.69 0.86
CA LEU A 80 -16.29 10.01 1.17
C LEU A 80 -17.49 10.95 1.01
N VAL A 81 -17.39 12.20 1.48
CA VAL A 81 -18.43 13.24 1.30
C VAL A 81 -18.76 13.44 -0.18
N SER A 82 -17.76 13.36 -1.07
CA SER A 82 -17.99 13.51 -2.52
C SER A 82 -18.82 12.35 -3.14
N VAL A 83 -18.97 11.24 -2.43
CA VAL A 83 -19.64 10.02 -2.90
C VAL A 83 -20.99 9.82 -2.21
N VAL A 84 -21.05 9.98 -0.89
CA VAL A 84 -22.27 9.72 -0.09
C VAL A 84 -22.87 10.99 0.53
N GLY A 85 -22.28 12.15 0.26
CA GLY A 85 -22.75 13.42 0.79
C GLY A 85 -22.55 13.53 2.31
N PRO A 86 -23.43 14.24 3.02
CA PRO A 86 -23.30 14.48 4.46
C PRO A 86 -23.29 13.22 5.34
N MET A 87 -23.73 12.07 4.83
CA MET A 87 -23.69 10.79 5.57
C MET A 87 -22.27 10.29 5.81
N ALA A 88 -21.27 10.84 5.12
CA ALA A 88 -19.88 10.46 5.30
C ALA A 88 -19.37 10.64 6.74
N SER A 89 -19.82 11.67 7.46
CA SER A 89 -19.38 11.88 8.86
C SER A 89 -19.91 10.77 9.77
N VAL A 90 -21.18 10.40 9.61
CA VAL A 90 -21.82 9.34 10.40
C VAL A 90 -21.13 8.00 10.15
N MET A 91 -20.84 7.66 8.89
CA MET A 91 -20.13 6.43 8.55
C MET A 91 -18.72 6.37 9.15
N ILE A 92 -18.03 7.51 9.26
CA ILE A 92 -16.70 7.58 9.86
C ILE A 92 -16.81 7.45 11.38
N ASP A 93 -17.73 8.18 12.01
CA ASP A 93 -17.99 8.11 13.44
C ASP A 93 -18.30 6.66 13.86
N GLU A 94 -19.14 5.95 13.10
CA GLU A 94 -19.44 4.52 13.31
C GLU A 94 -18.18 3.65 13.25
N VAL A 95 -17.29 3.88 12.29
CA VAL A 95 -16.03 3.12 12.17
C VAL A 95 -15.12 3.36 13.37
N PHE A 96 -15.02 4.61 13.84
CA PHE A 96 -14.24 4.96 15.02
C PHE A 96 -14.82 4.36 16.30
N GLU A 97 -16.15 4.35 16.45
CA GLU A 97 -16.83 3.69 17.57
C GLU A 97 -16.60 2.17 17.56
N ASP A 98 -16.63 1.53 16.39
CA ASP A 98 -16.50 0.08 16.24
C ASP A 98 -15.05 -0.42 16.44
N LEU A 99 -14.04 0.34 16.03
CA LEU A 99 -12.65 -0.13 15.94
C LEU A 99 -11.71 0.51 16.99
N GLY A 100 -12.10 1.63 17.61
CA GLY A 100 -11.36 2.28 18.70
C GLY A 100 -10.06 2.99 18.28
N ASP A 101 -9.24 3.37 19.27
CA ASP A 101 -8.11 4.31 19.14
C ASP A 101 -6.90 3.81 18.33
N THR A 102 -6.87 2.55 17.89
CA THR A 102 -5.75 1.96 17.12
C THR A 102 -6.13 1.68 15.67
N LEU A 103 -6.97 2.54 15.09
CA LEU A 103 -7.42 2.44 13.71
C LEU A 103 -6.27 2.71 12.73
N THR A 104 -6.03 1.78 11.79
CA THR A 104 -5.14 2.04 10.65
C THR A 104 -5.93 2.54 9.44
N LEU A 105 -5.23 3.10 8.45
CA LEU A 105 -5.86 3.50 7.19
C LEU A 105 -6.50 2.30 6.47
N ASP A 106 -5.88 1.12 6.52
CA ASP A 106 -6.45 -0.08 5.89
C ASP A 106 -7.73 -0.54 6.56
N ASP A 107 -7.80 -0.45 7.90
CA ASP A 107 -9.00 -0.79 8.68
C ASP A 107 -10.16 0.14 8.32
N LEU A 108 -9.91 1.45 8.30
CA LEU A 108 -10.92 2.45 7.92
C LEU A 108 -11.44 2.20 6.50
N LEU A 109 -10.52 2.02 5.52
CA LEU A 109 -10.91 1.81 4.13
C LEU A 109 -11.65 0.49 3.92
N SER A 110 -11.26 -0.57 4.64
CA SER A 110 -11.90 -1.88 4.57
C SER A 110 -13.30 -1.84 5.15
N HIS A 111 -13.47 -1.18 6.30
CA HIS A 111 -14.79 -1.03 6.92
C HIS A 111 -15.71 -0.15 6.08
N LEU A 112 -15.25 1.00 5.57
CA LEU A 112 -16.07 1.85 4.71
C LEU A 112 -16.55 1.12 3.45
N ARG A 113 -15.73 0.24 2.87
CA ARG A 113 -16.10 -0.55 1.68
C ARG A 113 -17.23 -1.55 1.93
N THR A 114 -17.45 -2.02 3.16
CA THR A 114 -18.58 -2.92 3.45
C THR A 114 -19.91 -2.17 3.52
N GLN A 115 -19.87 -0.88 3.83
CA GLN A 115 -21.04 -0.01 3.93
C GLN A 115 -21.43 0.66 2.61
N LEU A 116 -20.52 0.69 1.63
CA LEU A 116 -20.74 1.31 0.32
C LEU A 116 -21.28 0.31 -0.71
N SER A 117 -22.21 0.77 -1.57
CA SER A 117 -22.60 0.00 -2.75
C SER A 117 -21.42 -0.16 -3.73
N PRO A 118 -21.43 -1.15 -4.64
CA PRO A 118 -20.33 -1.35 -5.59
C PRO A 118 -19.98 -0.10 -6.42
N ALA A 119 -20.99 0.64 -6.90
CA ALA A 119 -20.79 1.86 -7.67
C ALA A 119 -20.13 2.98 -6.83
N GLN A 120 -20.52 3.11 -5.56
CA GLN A 120 -19.93 4.08 -4.64
C GLN A 120 -18.50 3.68 -4.26
N THR A 121 -18.23 2.39 -4.04
CA THR A 121 -16.89 1.85 -3.76
C THR A 121 -15.91 2.15 -4.89
N GLU A 122 -16.35 1.98 -6.15
CA GLU A 122 -15.53 2.34 -7.31
C GLU A 122 -15.25 3.85 -7.37
N GLN A 123 -16.28 4.68 -7.18
CA GLN A 123 -16.13 6.14 -7.19
C GLN A 123 -15.20 6.62 -6.06
N PHE A 124 -15.38 6.07 -4.87
CA PHE A 124 -14.56 6.37 -3.70
C PHE A 124 -13.10 5.96 -3.93
N THR A 125 -12.86 4.77 -4.48
CA THR A 125 -11.50 4.30 -4.82
C THR A 125 -10.83 5.22 -5.85
N ARG A 126 -11.57 5.70 -6.85
CA ARG A 126 -11.04 6.69 -7.81
C ARG A 126 -10.66 8.01 -7.14
N GLN A 127 -11.49 8.50 -6.21
CA GLN A 127 -11.18 9.75 -5.48
C GLN A 127 -9.94 9.61 -4.60
N LEU A 128 -9.79 8.49 -3.90
CA LEU A 128 -8.60 8.21 -3.08
C LEU A 128 -7.31 8.19 -3.90
N GLN A 129 -7.36 7.64 -5.13
CA GLN A 129 -6.22 7.66 -6.05
C GLN A 129 -5.87 9.08 -6.52
N VAL A 130 -6.88 9.88 -6.86
CA VAL A 130 -6.69 11.27 -7.29
C VAL A 130 -6.09 12.13 -6.18
N GLN A 131 -6.48 11.90 -4.93
CA GLN A 131 -5.97 12.61 -3.75
C GLN A 131 -4.64 12.03 -3.22
N GLY A 132 -4.07 11.01 -3.87
CA GLY A 132 -2.81 10.39 -3.47
C GLY A 132 -2.88 9.66 -2.13
N VAL A 133 -4.08 9.24 -1.69
CA VAL A 133 -4.29 8.48 -0.45
C VAL A 133 -4.01 6.99 -0.67
N THR A 134 -4.22 6.46 -1.90
CA THR A 134 -4.05 5.03 -2.24
C THR A 134 -3.28 4.78 -3.52
#